data_AF-A0A1L5KXG5-F1
#
_entry.id   AF-A0A1L5KXG5-F1
#
_cell.length_a   1.000
_cell.length_b   1.000
_cell.length_c   1.000
_cell.angle_alpha   90.00
_cell.angle_beta   90.00
_cell.angle_gamma   90.00
#
_symmetry.space_group_name_H-M   'P 1'
#
loop_
_entity.id
_entity.type
_entity.pdbx_description
1 polymer ?
#
loop_
_entity_poly.entity_id
_entity_poly.type
_entity_poly.pdbx_seq_one_letter_code
_entity_poly.pdbx_strand_id
1 'polypeptide(L)' 'MTVLVTGGCGYIGAHVVHALHQAGEQVVVVDDLSYGKPTRIEGSRLYGMDIAAPGAGERLAEIMKA' A
#
# COMPACT_ATOMS: atom_id res chain seq x y z
N MET A 1 9.64 10.48 6.02
CA MET A 1 8.92 9.40 6.73
C MET A 1 8.07 8.72 5.68
N THR A 2 7.99 7.39 5.67
CA THR A 2 7.23 6.64 4.65
C THR A 2 5.98 6.05 5.30
N VAL A 3 4.82 6.30 4.71
CA VAL A 3 3.53 5.73 5.15
C VAL A 3 3.24 4.49 4.33
N LEU A 4 3.05 3.36 5.00
CA LEU A 4 2.60 2.11 4.39
C LEU A 4 1.09 1.99 4.53
N VAL A 5 0.39 1.79 3.41
CA VAL A 5 -1.06 1.60 3.38
C VAL A 5 -1.38 0.18 2.93
N THR A 6 -1.90 -0.64 3.85
CA THR A 6 -2.46 -1.96 3.52
C THR A 6 -3.87 -1.82 2.94
N GLY A 7 -4.23 -2.61 1.95
CA GLY A 7 -5.55 -2.51 1.30
C GLY A 7 -5.70 -1.23 0.46
N GLY A 8 -4.59 -0.60 0.06
CA GLY A 8 -4.58 0.70 -0.61
C GLY A 8 -5.18 0.68 -2.02
N CYS A 9 -5.36 -0.47 -2.66
CA CYS A 9 -6.09 -0.59 -3.91
C CYS A 9 -7.61 -0.74 -3.71
N GLY A 10 -8.08 -0.84 -2.47
CA GLY A 10 -9.49 -0.88 -2.10
C GLY A 10 -10.21 0.47 -2.20
N TYR A 11 -11.50 0.50 -1.86
CA TYR A 11 -12.30 1.73 -1.93
C TYR A 11 -11.76 2.82 -1.01
N ILE A 12 -11.72 2.56 0.30
CA ILE A 12 -11.23 3.52 1.30
C ILE A 12 -9.72 3.72 1.17
N GLY A 13 -8.98 2.63 0.99
CA GLY A 13 -7.52 2.66 0.89
C GLY A 13 -7.02 3.59 -0.21
N ALA A 14 -7.63 3.59 -1.39
CA ALA A 14 -7.23 4.47 -2.48
C ALA A 14 -7.44 5.95 -2.14
N HIS A 15 -8.55 6.30 -1.47
CA HIS A 15 -8.79 7.67 -1.00
C HIS A 15 -7.76 8.10 0.04
N VAL A 16 -7.33 7.19 0.93
CA VAL A 16 -6.25 7.46 1.89
C VAL A 16 -4.92 7.68 1.18
N VAL A 17 -4.56 6.84 0.20
CA VAL A 17 -3.35 7.00 -0.62
C VAL A 17 -3.33 8.36 -1.33
N HIS A 18 -4.45 8.75 -1.96
CA HIS A 18 -4.55 10.06 -2.60
C HIS A 18 -4.41 11.22 -1.62
N ALA A 19 -5.04 11.14 -0.45
CA ALA A 19 -4.94 12.19 0.57
C ALA A 19 -3.51 12.34 1.09
N LEU A 20 -2.80 11.23 1.32
CA LEU A 20 -1.40 11.23 1.74
C LEU A 20 -0.49 11.84 0.67
N HIS A 21 -0.69 11.50 -0.61
CA HIS A 21 0.04 12.15 -1.71
C HIS A 21 -0.24 13.64 -1.80
N GLN A 22 -1.50 14.07 -1.64
CA GLN A 22 -1.85 15.49 -1.61
C GLN A 22 -1.21 16.23 -0.43
N ALA A 23 -0.97 15.54 0.68
CA ALA A 23 -0.23 16.07 1.82
C ALA A 23 1.31 16.10 1.62
N GLY A 24 1.81 15.59 0.50
CA GLY A 24 3.25 15.52 0.20
C GLY A 24 3.98 14.35 0.87
N GLU A 25 3.25 13.37 1.41
CA GLU A 25 3.83 12.20 2.06
C GLU A 25 4.34 11.17 1.05
N GLN A 26 5.39 10.44 1.43
CA GLN A 26 5.83 9.27 0.68
C GLN A 26 4.98 8.06 1.05
N VAL A 27 4.30 7.49 0.06
CA VAL A 27 3.37 6.37 0.28
C VAL A 27 3.87 5.12 -0.43
N VAL A 28 3.78 3.99 0.28
CA VAL A 28 3.93 2.66 -0.30
C VAL A 28 2.65 1.86 -0.03
N VAL A 29 2.16 1.16 -1.04
CA VAL A 29 0.91 0.40 -0.94
C VAL A 29 1.21 -1.09 -0.89
N VAL A 30 0.53 -1.79 0.02
CA VAL A 30 0.48 -3.24 0.10
C VAL A 30 -0.96 -3.68 -0.08
N ASP A 31 -1.23 -4.56 -1.03
CA ASP A 31 -2.58 -5.04 -1.32
C ASP A 31 -2.51 -6.46 -1.90
N ASP A 32 -3.46 -7.32 -1.57
CA ASP A 32 -3.53 -8.68 -2.12
C ASP A 32 -4.26 -8.72 -3.48
N LEU A 33 -4.88 -7.60 -3.87
CA LEU A 33 -5.70 -7.43 -5.05
C LEU A 33 -6.90 -8.38 -5.11
N SER A 34 -7.38 -8.87 -3.97
CA SER A 34 -8.58 -9.73 -3.90
C SER A 34 -9.79 -9.03 -4.53
N TYR A 35 -9.96 -7.73 -4.26
CA TYR A 35 -10.95 -6.85 -4.90
C TYR A 35 -10.37 -5.48 -5.29
N GLY A 36 -9.13 -5.20 -4.88
CA GLY A 36 -8.45 -3.95 -5.17
C GLY A 36 -8.16 -3.78 -6.66
N LYS A 37 -8.13 -2.53 -7.13
CA LYS A 37 -7.74 -2.20 -8.51
C LYS A 37 -6.49 -1.33 -8.50
N PRO A 38 -5.35 -1.78 -9.05
CA PRO A 38 -4.12 -0.97 -9.10
C PRO A 38 -4.30 0.39 -9.79
N THR A 39 -5.23 0.49 -10.75
CA THR A 39 -5.58 1.75 -11.42
C THR A 39 -6.18 2.80 -10.48
N ARG A 40 -6.58 2.44 -9.26
CA ARG A 40 -7.05 3.41 -8.25
C ARG A 40 -5.90 4.17 -7.59
N ILE A 41 -4.65 3.74 -7.75
CA ILE A 41 -3.48 4.33 -7.09
C ILE A 41 -2.35 4.60 -8.09
N GLU A 42 -2.69 4.97 -9.33
CA GLU A 42 -1.71 5.25 -10.40
C GLU A 42 -0.58 6.15 -9.90
N GLY A 43 0.68 5.75 -10.19
CA GLY A 43 1.89 6.44 -9.73
C GLY A 43 2.37 6.04 -8.33
N SER A 44 1.63 5.20 -7.59
CA SER A 44 2.06 4.68 -6.28
C SER A 44 2.89 3.40 -6.44
N ARG A 45 3.90 3.23 -5.57
CA ARG A 45 4.63 1.96 -5.46
C ARG A 45 3.75 0.92 -4.78
N LEU A 46 3.45 -0.16 -5.49
CA LEU A 46 2.55 -1.24 -5.05
C LEU A 46 3.33 -2.55 -4.84
N TYR A 47 3.06 -3.21 -3.72
CA TYR A 47 3.49 -4.57 -3.42
C TYR A 47 2.28 -5.49 -3.28
N GLY A 48 2.21 -6.48 -4.18
CA GLY A 48 1.19 -7.53 -4.12
C GLY A 48 1.50 -8.54 -3.02
N MET A 49 0.74 -8.56 -1.93
CA MET A 49 0.86 -9.59 -0.88
C MET A 49 -0.37 -9.67 0.02
N ASP A 50 -0.63 -10.87 0.53
CA ASP A 50 -1.53 -11.08 1.66
C ASP A 50 -0.78 -10.80 2.98
N ILE A 51 -1.31 -9.87 3.78
CA ILE A 51 -0.73 -9.50 5.07
C ILE A 51 -1.01 -10.53 6.17
N ALA A 52 -1.94 -11.45 5.96
CA ALA A 52 -2.23 -12.57 6.86
C ALA A 52 -1.33 -13.79 6.60
N ALA A 53 -0.55 -13.78 5.52
CA ALA A 53 0.37 -14.87 5.20
C ALA A 53 1.49 -15.00 6.26
N PRO A 54 1.96 -16.22 6.56
CA PRO A 54 3.13 -16.41 7.39
C PRO A 54 4.34 -15.62 6.86
N GLY A 55 5.05 -14.91 7.74
CA GLY A 55 6.21 -14.10 7.37
C GLY A 55 5.89 -12.70 6.83
N ALA A 56 4.61 -12.29 6.83
CA ALA A 56 4.22 -10.96 6.32
C ALA A 56 4.88 -9.81 7.11
N GLY A 57 5.10 -9.96 8.41
CA GLY A 57 5.73 -8.93 9.24
C GLY A 57 7.17 -8.60 8.81
N GLU A 58 7.97 -9.64 8.56
CA GLU A 58 9.34 -9.51 8.06
C GLU A 58 9.34 -8.85 6.68
N ARG A 59 8.43 -9.28 5.81
CA ARG A 59 8.29 -8.70 4.47
C ARG A 59 7.90 -7.22 4.50
N LEU A 60 6.96 -6.83 5.37
CA LEU A 60 6.59 -5.43 5.58
C LEU A 60 7.79 -4.62 6.08
N ALA A 61 8.59 -5.17 6.98
CA ALA A 61 9.79 -4.52 7.49
C ALA A 61 10.88 -4.34 6.40
N GLU A 62 11.04 -5.30 5.49
CA GLU A 62 11.91 -5.17 4.31
C GLU A 62 11.42 -4.04 3.38
N ILE A 63 10.11 -4.01 3.08
CA ILE A 63 9.50 -2.99 2.23
C ILE A 63 9.71 -1.59 2.81
N MET A 64 9.55 -1.42 4.13
CA MET A 64 9.74 -0.13 4.79
C MET A 64 11.20 0.36 4.82
N LYS A 65 12.18 -0.53 4.62
CA LYS A 65 13.62 -0.19 4.58
C LYS A 65 14.13 0.14 3.17
N ALA A 66 13.35 -0.18 2.12
CA ALA A 66 13.75 -0.12 0.72
C ALA A 66 13.34 1.18 0.03
#